data_AF-A0A4Q4BR63-F1
#
_entry.id   AF-A0A4Q4BR63-F1
#
_cell.length_a   1.000
_cell.length_b   1.000
_cell.length_c   1.000
_cell.angle_alpha   90.00
_cell.angle_beta   90.00
_cell.angle_gamma   90.00
#
_symmetry.space_group_name_H-M   'P 1'
#
loop_
_entity.id
_entity.type
_entity.pdbx_description
1 polymer ?
#
loop_
_entity_poly.entity_id
_entity_poly.type
_entity_poly.pdbx_seq_one_letter_code
_entity_poly.pdbx_strand_id
1 'polypeptide(L)'
;RTVLAEGLGISHVVVGADFCFGKGRAGTAQDLRALGDRFGFATTIAPLVEIAGREVSSTAIRQALTDGRPRDAADMLGHLHRIEGEVIHGEKRGRELGYPTANMALSGLHLPRFGVYAVKVDVLTGPHAGAYMGAASLGVRPMFAGEVPNLETFLLDFKGDLYGHHLSVALVDFLRPELKFDGLPALITQMDADCAKARIILAAP
;
A
#
# COMPACT_ATOMS: atom_id res chain seq x y z
N ARG A 1 3.26 10.72 34.07
CA ARG A 1 2.58 11.84 34.76
C ARG A 1 2.27 12.97 33.77
N THR A 2 3.25 13.73 33.30
CA THR A 2 3.05 14.94 32.48
C THR A 2 2.30 14.69 31.16
N VAL A 3 2.59 13.59 30.45
CA VAL A 3 1.94 13.29 29.16
C VAL A 3 0.55 12.71 29.36
N LEU A 4 0.43 11.57 30.04
CA LEU A 4 -0.84 10.82 30.12
C LEU A 4 -1.80 11.35 31.19
N ALA A 5 -1.35 11.44 32.44
CA ALA A 5 -2.22 11.75 33.57
C ALA A 5 -2.58 13.24 33.65
N GLU A 6 -1.60 14.14 33.49
CA GLU A 6 -1.83 15.59 33.57
C GLU A 6 -2.09 16.20 32.19
N GLY A 7 -1.33 15.77 31.17
CA GLY A 7 -1.40 16.35 29.83
C GLY A 7 -2.69 15.97 29.09
N LEU A 8 -3.02 14.67 29.08
CA LEU A 8 -4.23 14.16 28.43
C LEU A 8 -5.40 13.92 29.40
N GLY A 9 -5.14 13.79 30.70
CA GLY A 9 -6.20 13.54 31.69
C GLY A 9 -6.89 12.18 31.52
N ILE A 10 -6.17 11.16 31.03
CA ILE A 10 -6.80 9.87 30.69
C ILE A 10 -7.27 9.10 31.93
N SER A 11 -8.35 8.36 31.77
CA SER A 11 -8.82 7.36 32.75
C SER A 11 -8.38 5.94 32.42
N HIS A 12 -8.05 5.65 31.16
CA HIS A 12 -7.64 4.32 30.69
C HIS A 12 -6.67 4.42 29.50
N VAL A 13 -5.69 3.51 29.42
CA VAL A 13 -4.81 3.33 28.26
C VAL A 13 -4.77 1.86 27.82
N VAL A 14 -4.72 1.62 26.51
CA VAL A 14 -4.54 0.29 25.92
C VAL A 14 -3.24 0.29 25.13
N VAL A 15 -2.37 -0.69 25.41
CA VAL A 15 -1.07 -0.86 24.72
C VAL A 15 -0.86 -2.31 24.34
N GLY A 16 -0.03 -2.57 23.31
CA GLY A 16 0.42 -3.93 22.98
C GLY A 16 1.38 -4.50 24.03
N ALA A 17 1.50 -5.82 24.09
CA ALA A 17 2.42 -6.51 25.01
C ALA A 17 3.91 -6.16 24.76
N ASP A 18 4.27 -5.77 23.54
CA ASP A 18 5.60 -5.35 23.10
C ASP A 18 5.86 -3.84 23.26
N PHE A 19 4.90 -3.10 23.84
CA PHE A 19 5.02 -1.66 24.03
C PHE A 19 6.17 -1.31 24.97
N CYS A 20 7.04 -0.41 24.50
CA CYS A 20 8.09 0.18 25.31
C CYS A 20 8.06 1.72 25.23
N PHE A 21 8.49 2.38 26.30
CA PHE A 21 8.57 3.84 26.39
C PHE A 21 9.79 4.30 27.19
N GLY A 22 9.99 5.61 27.26
CA GLY A 22 11.11 6.20 27.97
C GLY A 22 12.45 6.09 27.22
N LYS A 23 13.50 6.67 27.82
CA LYS A 23 14.84 6.72 27.23
C LYS A 23 15.36 5.29 27.00
N GLY A 24 15.72 4.98 25.75
CA GLY A 24 16.28 3.67 25.39
C GLY A 24 15.29 2.51 25.52
N ARG A 25 13.97 2.75 25.41
CA ARG A 25 12.92 1.71 25.56
C ARG A 25 12.94 1.03 26.93
N ALA A 26 13.44 1.70 27.97
CA ALA A 26 13.63 1.11 29.29
C ALA A 26 12.30 0.82 30.05
N GLY A 27 11.23 1.54 29.72
CA GLY A 27 9.90 1.28 30.28
C GLY A 27 9.13 0.27 29.43
N THR A 28 8.42 -0.64 30.09
CA THR A 28 7.63 -1.72 29.50
C THR A 28 6.13 -1.51 29.69
N ALA A 29 5.30 -2.32 29.03
CA ALA A 29 3.85 -2.34 29.28
C ALA A 29 3.49 -2.60 30.77
N GLN A 30 4.30 -3.38 31.49
CA GLN A 30 4.10 -3.62 32.92
C GLN A 30 4.44 -2.39 33.76
N ASP A 31 5.51 -1.68 33.42
CA ASP A 31 5.84 -0.41 34.07
C ASP A 31 4.72 0.62 33.87
N LEU A 32 4.11 0.67 32.68
CA LEU A 32 2.98 1.54 32.40
C LEU A 32 1.76 1.20 33.27
N ARG A 33 1.50 -0.08 33.54
CA ARG A 33 0.44 -0.52 34.45
C ARG A 33 0.70 -0.04 35.88
N ALA A 34 1.91 -0.26 36.40
CA ALA A 34 2.30 0.21 37.73
C ALA A 34 2.23 1.74 37.87
N LEU A 35 2.60 2.47 36.81
CA LEU A 35 2.46 3.93 36.77
C LEU A 35 0.99 4.36 36.69
N GLY A 36 0.14 3.60 35.99
CA GLY A 36 -1.31 3.80 35.94
C GLY A 36 -1.95 3.72 37.33
N ASP A 37 -1.66 2.64 38.06
CA ASP A 37 -2.12 2.43 39.44
C ASP A 37 -1.70 3.59 40.36
N ARG A 38 -0.48 4.12 40.16
CA ARG A 38 0.05 5.25 40.92
C ARG A 38 -0.59 6.59 40.55
N PHE A 39 -0.91 6.82 39.28
CA PHE A 39 -1.36 8.12 38.77
C PHE A 39 -2.85 8.19 38.44
N GLY A 40 -3.62 7.14 38.75
CA GLY A 40 -5.08 7.15 38.68
C GLY A 40 -5.67 6.82 37.31
N PHE A 41 -4.99 6.02 36.50
CA PHE A 41 -5.54 5.52 35.22
C PHE A 41 -5.35 4.01 35.08
N ALA A 42 -6.32 3.33 34.47
CA ALA A 42 -6.24 1.90 34.21
C ALA A 42 -5.44 1.59 32.94
N THR A 43 -4.82 0.41 32.91
CA THR A 43 -4.03 -0.05 31.75
C THR A 43 -4.48 -1.45 31.31
N THR A 44 -4.79 -1.59 30.03
CA THR A 44 -4.98 -2.89 29.36
C THR A 44 -3.77 -3.20 28.49
N ILE A 45 -3.19 -4.37 28.70
CA ILE A 45 -2.11 -4.90 27.84
C ILE A 45 -2.74 -5.90 26.88
N ALA A 46 -2.84 -5.53 25.62
CA ALA A 46 -3.35 -6.38 24.56
C ALA A 46 -2.28 -7.43 24.18
N PRO A 47 -2.65 -8.72 24.08
CA PRO A 47 -1.72 -9.74 23.60
C PRO A 47 -1.34 -9.48 22.14
N LEU A 48 -0.18 -10.02 21.73
CA LEU A 48 0.18 -10.04 20.32
C LEU A 48 -0.82 -10.91 19.55
N VAL A 49 -1.15 -10.48 18.34
CA VAL A 49 -2.10 -11.18 17.46
C VAL A 49 -1.32 -12.03 16.47
N GLU A 50 -1.76 -13.27 16.30
CA GLU A 50 -1.26 -14.18 15.27
C GLU A 50 -2.39 -14.56 14.32
N ILE A 51 -2.10 -14.59 13.02
CA ILE A 51 -3.01 -15.07 11.97
C ILE A 51 -2.31 -16.23 11.24
N ALA A 52 -2.94 -17.40 11.22
CA ALA A 52 -2.41 -18.61 10.59
C ALA A 52 -0.96 -18.95 11.02
N GLY A 53 -0.64 -18.76 12.30
CA GLY A 53 0.70 -19.02 12.86
C GLY A 53 1.76 -17.98 12.50
N ARG A 54 1.36 -16.82 11.96
CA ARG A 54 2.25 -15.67 11.69
C ARG A 54 1.89 -14.52 12.61
N GLU A 55 2.90 -13.97 13.27
CA GLU A 55 2.76 -12.73 14.04
C GLU A 55 2.34 -11.58 13.12
N VAL A 56 1.26 -10.89 13.48
CA VAL A 56 0.80 -9.69 12.79
C VAL A 56 1.60 -8.50 13.30
N SER A 57 2.55 -8.03 12.49
CA SER A 57 3.37 -6.87 12.82
C SER A 57 3.67 -6.01 11.59
N SER A 58 3.97 -4.72 11.82
CA SER A 58 4.38 -3.81 10.75
C SER A 58 5.66 -4.27 10.02
N THR A 59 6.52 -5.06 10.68
CA THR A 59 7.71 -5.65 10.06
C THR A 59 7.32 -6.78 9.11
N ALA A 60 6.45 -7.69 9.54
CA ALA A 60 5.97 -8.80 8.71
C ALA A 60 5.18 -8.29 7.49
N ILE A 61 4.31 -7.28 7.67
CA ILE A 61 3.55 -6.65 6.58
C ILE A 61 4.48 -6.01 5.56
N ARG A 62 5.45 -5.22 6.00
CA ARG A 62 6.43 -4.60 5.09
C ARG A 62 7.24 -5.64 4.32
N GLN A 63 7.66 -6.72 4.99
CA GLN A 63 8.38 -7.81 4.34
C GLN A 63 7.52 -8.49 3.26
N ALA A 64 6.26 -8.80 3.56
CA ALA A 64 5.34 -9.40 2.59
C ALA A 64 5.18 -8.51 1.34
N LEU A 65 5.03 -7.19 1.51
CA LEU A 65 4.96 -6.25 0.40
C LEU A 65 6.28 -6.19 -0.40
N THR A 66 7.42 -6.15 0.27
CA THR A 66 8.76 -6.16 -0.36
C THR A 66 9.02 -7.45 -1.15
N ASP A 67 8.45 -8.58 -0.71
CA ASP A 67 8.59 -9.87 -1.39
C ASP A 67 7.63 -10.03 -2.59
N GLY A 68 6.69 -9.10 -2.76
CA GLY A 68 5.63 -9.19 -3.78
C GLY A 68 4.51 -10.14 -3.37
N ARG A 69 4.16 -10.18 -2.07
CA ARG A 69 3.07 -10.99 -1.50
C ARG A 69 1.96 -10.09 -0.93
N PRO A 70 1.23 -9.33 -1.77
CA PRO A 70 0.19 -8.41 -1.29
C PRO A 70 -0.99 -9.11 -0.61
N ARG A 71 -1.30 -10.37 -0.97
CA ARG A 71 -2.34 -11.17 -0.29
C ARG A 71 -1.97 -11.47 1.16
N ASP A 72 -0.74 -11.96 1.41
CA ASP A 72 -0.23 -12.18 2.76
C ASP A 72 -0.25 -10.88 3.59
N ALA A 73 0.07 -9.74 2.97
CA ALA A 73 -0.04 -8.44 3.62
C ALA A 73 -1.50 -8.09 3.96
N ALA A 74 -2.44 -8.38 3.05
CA ALA A 74 -3.86 -8.13 3.26
C ALA A 74 -4.45 -8.99 4.38
N ASP A 75 -4.04 -10.26 4.49
CA ASP A 75 -4.46 -11.15 5.57
C ASP A 75 -4.06 -10.60 6.95
N MET A 76 -2.86 -9.98 7.04
CA MET A 76 -2.38 -9.34 8.26
C MET A 76 -3.03 -7.97 8.52
N LEU A 77 -3.32 -7.19 7.48
CA LEU A 77 -3.94 -5.87 7.58
C LEU A 77 -5.46 -5.94 7.81
N GLY A 78 -6.11 -7.03 7.41
CA GLY A 78 -7.57 -7.13 7.32
C GLY A 78 -8.17 -6.40 6.11
N HIS A 79 -7.34 -5.83 5.24
CA HIS A 79 -7.73 -5.17 3.99
C HIS A 79 -6.57 -5.14 2.99
N LEU A 80 -6.86 -4.90 1.71
CA LEU A 80 -5.82 -4.75 0.68
C LEU A 80 -4.93 -3.54 0.98
N HIS A 81 -3.62 -3.68 0.77
CA HIS A 81 -2.71 -2.53 0.83
C HIS A 81 -3.00 -1.58 -0.33
N ARG A 82 -3.15 -0.28 -0.02
CA ARG A 82 -3.52 0.75 -1.00
C ARG A 82 -2.48 1.84 -1.09
N ILE A 83 -2.31 2.35 -2.30
CA ILE A 83 -1.50 3.53 -2.60
C ILE A 83 -2.45 4.61 -3.09
N GLU A 84 -2.46 5.76 -2.41
CA GLU A 84 -3.36 6.87 -2.72
C GLU A 84 -2.59 8.10 -3.16
N GLY A 85 -3.18 8.89 -4.04
CA GLY A 85 -2.53 10.09 -4.58
C GLY A 85 -3.21 10.63 -5.82
N GLU A 86 -2.76 11.82 -6.21
CA GLU A 86 -3.20 12.51 -7.42
C GLU A 86 -2.57 11.89 -8.68
N VAL A 87 -3.36 11.80 -9.74
CA VAL A 87 -2.86 11.39 -11.06
C VAL A 87 -2.10 12.54 -11.70
N ILE A 88 -0.80 12.34 -11.87
CA ILE A 88 0.12 13.31 -12.46
C ILE A 88 0.35 13.04 -13.95
N HIS A 89 0.86 14.05 -14.63
CA HIS A 89 1.23 13.94 -16.03
C HIS A 89 2.48 13.07 -16.21
N GLY A 90 2.34 11.94 -16.92
CA GLY A 90 3.44 11.09 -17.36
C GLY A 90 3.94 11.44 -18.78
N GLU A 91 4.79 10.58 -19.35
CA GLU A 91 5.33 10.75 -20.72
C GLU A 91 4.31 10.53 -21.85
N LYS A 92 3.06 10.17 -21.52
CA LYS A 92 1.95 9.89 -22.45
C LYS A 92 2.22 8.78 -23.48
N ARG A 93 3.36 8.09 -23.44
CA ARG A 93 3.75 6.99 -24.35
C ARG A 93 2.71 5.87 -24.40
N GLY A 94 2.14 5.49 -23.24
CA GLY A 94 1.10 4.46 -23.20
C GLY A 94 -0.16 4.82 -24.03
N ARG A 95 -0.50 6.11 -24.13
CA ARG A 95 -1.68 6.56 -24.90
C ARG A 95 -1.54 6.27 -26.39
N GLU A 96 -0.34 6.44 -26.95
CA GLU A 96 -0.06 6.12 -28.36
C GLU A 96 -0.15 4.62 -28.65
N LEU A 97 -0.01 3.80 -27.61
CA LEU A 97 -0.06 2.34 -27.67
C LEU A 97 -1.44 1.75 -27.36
N GLY A 98 -2.45 2.60 -27.08
CA GLY A 98 -3.78 2.15 -26.64
C GLY A 98 -3.90 1.85 -25.14
N TYR A 99 -2.88 2.18 -24.36
CA TYR A 99 -2.76 1.94 -22.92
C TYR A 99 -2.58 3.24 -22.11
N PRO A 100 -3.59 4.12 -22.04
CA PRO A 100 -3.52 5.31 -21.18
C PRO A 100 -3.37 4.90 -19.71
N THR A 101 -2.26 5.27 -19.07
CA THR A 101 -1.99 4.98 -17.66
C THR A 101 -2.18 6.21 -16.77
N ALA A 102 -2.81 6.01 -15.62
CA ALA A 102 -2.79 6.95 -14.51
C ALA A 102 -1.44 6.82 -13.79
N ASN A 103 -0.67 7.90 -13.72
CA ASN A 103 0.66 7.92 -13.10
C ASN A 103 0.53 8.54 -11.70
N MET A 104 1.12 7.91 -10.69
CA MET A 104 1.13 8.41 -9.30
C MET A 104 2.54 8.37 -8.72
N ALA A 105 2.89 9.40 -7.95
CA ALA A 105 4.17 9.46 -7.24
C ALA A 105 4.15 8.58 -5.98
N LEU A 106 5.28 7.95 -5.67
CA LEU A 106 5.45 7.08 -4.48
C LEU A 106 6.35 7.69 -3.40
N SER A 107 6.61 9.00 -3.48
CA SER A 107 7.53 9.70 -2.59
C SER A 107 7.13 9.58 -1.11
N GLY A 108 8.06 9.09 -0.27
CA GLY A 108 7.86 8.98 1.17
C GLY A 108 7.09 7.73 1.63
N LEU A 109 6.76 6.81 0.72
CA LEU A 109 6.04 5.58 1.03
C LEU A 109 7.00 4.38 1.18
N HIS A 110 6.56 3.37 1.94
CA HIS A 110 7.18 2.04 1.86
C HIS A 110 6.89 1.45 0.49
N LEU A 111 7.93 1.09 -0.26
CA LEU A 111 7.78 0.58 -1.62
C LEU A 111 7.58 -0.94 -1.58
N PRO A 112 6.44 -1.46 -2.10
CA PRO A 112 6.31 -2.86 -2.43
C PRO A 112 7.32 -3.28 -3.51
N ARG A 113 7.42 -4.58 -3.75
CA ARG A 113 8.29 -5.12 -4.81
C ARG A 113 8.04 -4.44 -6.16
N PHE A 114 9.10 -4.09 -6.88
CA PHE A 114 8.96 -3.58 -8.25
C PHE A 114 8.47 -4.68 -9.20
N GLY A 115 7.54 -4.32 -10.08
CA GLY A 115 6.88 -5.22 -11.02
C GLY A 115 5.43 -4.85 -11.29
N VAL A 116 4.71 -5.79 -11.91
CA VAL A 116 3.33 -5.61 -12.34
C VAL A 116 2.37 -6.31 -11.38
N TYR A 117 1.27 -5.65 -11.08
CA TYR A 117 0.23 -6.09 -10.14
C TYR A 117 -1.15 -6.09 -10.79
N ALA A 118 -2.00 -7.03 -10.37
CA ALA A 118 -3.44 -6.88 -10.51
C ALA A 118 -3.96 -5.95 -9.40
N VAL A 119 -4.80 -4.98 -9.76
CA VAL A 119 -5.23 -3.93 -8.82
C VAL A 119 -6.72 -3.65 -8.90
N LYS A 120 -7.29 -3.24 -7.76
CA LYS A 120 -8.59 -2.55 -7.69
C LYS A 120 -8.33 -1.05 -7.55
N VAL A 121 -9.06 -0.24 -8.30
CA VAL A 121 -8.83 1.22 -8.37
C VAL A 121 -10.11 1.94 -7.99
N ASP A 122 -10.05 2.74 -6.93
CA ASP A 122 -11.14 3.66 -6.60
C ASP A 122 -10.74 5.06 -7.06
N VAL A 123 -11.51 5.63 -7.99
CA VAL A 123 -11.40 7.05 -8.38
C VAL A 123 -12.20 7.84 -7.35
N LEU A 124 -11.51 8.63 -6.52
CA LEU A 124 -12.08 9.29 -5.35
C LEU A 124 -12.70 10.66 -5.68
N THR A 125 -12.25 11.31 -6.76
CA THR A 125 -12.70 12.66 -7.13
C THR A 125 -12.91 12.79 -8.64
N GLY A 126 -13.70 13.79 -9.04
CA GLY A 126 -13.96 14.11 -10.45
C GLY A 126 -15.18 13.39 -11.05
N PRO A 127 -15.45 13.62 -12.36
CA PRO A 127 -16.63 13.11 -13.04
C PRO A 127 -16.62 11.59 -13.26
N HIS A 128 -15.46 10.96 -13.07
CA HIS A 128 -15.25 9.52 -13.25
C HIS A 128 -15.18 8.77 -11.91
N ALA A 129 -15.60 9.38 -10.80
CA ALA A 129 -15.60 8.75 -9.49
C ALA A 129 -16.34 7.40 -9.50
N GLY A 130 -15.72 6.38 -8.92
CA GLY A 130 -16.21 5.00 -8.99
C GLY A 130 -15.12 3.96 -8.78
N ALA A 131 -15.52 2.69 -8.81
CA ALA A 131 -14.64 1.54 -8.63
C ALA A 131 -14.33 0.87 -9.97
N TYR A 132 -13.07 0.56 -10.20
CA TYR A 132 -12.53 -0.02 -11.42
C TYR A 132 -11.54 -1.14 -11.11
N MET A 133 -11.16 -1.87 -12.15
CA MET A 133 -10.12 -2.90 -12.11
C MET A 133 -8.97 -2.48 -13.01
N GLY A 134 -7.77 -2.97 -12.73
CA GLY A 134 -6.59 -2.54 -13.47
C GLY A 134 -5.41 -3.50 -13.39
N ALA A 135 -4.40 -3.17 -14.18
CA ALA A 135 -3.04 -3.64 -13.99
C ALA A 135 -2.15 -2.43 -13.67
N ALA A 136 -1.31 -2.52 -12.65
CA ALA A 136 -0.41 -1.45 -12.27
C ALA A 136 1.05 -1.90 -12.35
N SER A 137 1.89 -1.09 -12.97
CA SER A 137 3.35 -1.25 -12.98
C SER A 137 3.94 -0.35 -11.90
N LEU A 138 4.57 -0.96 -10.91
CA LEU A 138 5.34 -0.27 -9.87
C LEU A 138 6.83 -0.40 -10.22
N GLY A 139 7.47 0.72 -10.54
CA GLY A 139 8.86 0.70 -11.00
C GLY A 139 9.55 2.04 -10.83
N VAL A 140 10.77 2.14 -11.32
CA VAL A 140 11.57 3.37 -11.29
C VAL A 140 11.62 4.00 -12.67
N ARG A 141 11.32 5.31 -12.72
CA ARG A 141 11.52 6.11 -13.91
C ARG A 141 12.92 6.73 -13.88
N PRO A 142 13.75 6.51 -14.90
CA PRO A 142 14.96 7.31 -15.06
C PRO A 142 14.57 8.75 -15.41
N MET A 143 14.85 9.70 -14.51
CA MET A 143 14.67 11.14 -14.78
C MET A 143 16.02 11.85 -14.81
N PHE A 144 16.06 13.03 -15.44
CA PHE A 144 17.26 13.88 -15.52
C PHE A 144 17.88 14.19 -14.14
N ALA A 145 17.10 14.14 -13.05
CA ALA A 145 17.51 14.40 -11.67
C ALA A 145 17.65 13.14 -10.79
N GLY A 146 17.56 11.94 -11.37
CA GLY A 146 17.65 10.66 -10.66
C GLY A 146 16.47 9.72 -10.91
N GLU A 147 16.53 8.53 -10.35
CA GLU A 147 15.45 7.53 -10.43
C GLU A 147 14.35 7.84 -9.42
N VAL A 148 13.11 8.02 -9.88
CA VAL A 148 11.95 8.27 -9.01
C VAL A 148 10.97 7.11 -9.12
N PRO A 149 10.61 6.46 -8.00
CA PRO A 149 9.60 5.43 -7.97
C PRO A 149 8.22 5.96 -8.36
N ASN A 150 7.51 5.16 -9.15
CA ASN A 150 6.29 5.54 -9.85
C ASN A 150 5.33 4.33 -9.89
N LEU A 151 4.03 4.62 -9.77
CA LEU A 151 2.96 3.67 -10.04
C LEU A 151 2.20 4.08 -11.32
N GLU A 152 2.33 3.28 -12.38
CA GLU A 152 1.60 3.46 -13.64
C GLU A 152 0.44 2.47 -13.71
N THR A 153 -0.78 2.95 -13.60
CA THR A 153 -1.98 2.09 -13.55
C THR A 153 -2.79 2.20 -14.83
N PHE A 154 -2.99 1.07 -15.50
CA PHE A 154 -3.93 0.94 -16.61
C PHE A 154 -5.28 0.44 -16.08
N LEU A 155 -6.33 1.25 -16.24
CA LEU A 155 -7.70 0.88 -15.85
C LEU A 155 -8.34 0.08 -17.00
N LEU A 156 -8.82 -1.11 -16.68
CA LEU A 156 -9.50 -1.99 -17.62
C LEU A 156 -10.86 -1.40 -18.02
N ASP A 157 -11.16 -1.44 -19.32
CA ASP A 157 -12.42 -0.98 -19.92
C ASP A 157 -12.77 0.50 -19.67
N PHE A 158 -11.81 1.30 -19.21
CA PHE A 158 -11.99 2.71 -18.91
C PHE A 158 -11.63 3.59 -20.11
N LYS A 159 -12.46 4.62 -20.34
CA LYS A 159 -12.17 5.71 -21.28
C LYS A 159 -12.51 7.03 -20.60
N GLY A 160 -11.53 7.91 -20.51
CA GLY A 160 -11.70 9.22 -19.86
C GLY A 160 -10.34 9.82 -19.51
N ASP A 161 -10.39 11.00 -18.89
CA ASP A 161 -9.21 11.67 -18.36
C ASP A 161 -9.26 11.63 -16.83
N LEU A 162 -8.15 11.25 -16.20
CA LEU A 162 -8.02 11.17 -14.75
C LEU A 162 -7.01 12.17 -14.19
N TYR A 163 -6.34 12.98 -15.02
CA TYR A 163 -5.36 13.95 -14.55
C TYR A 163 -5.96 14.91 -13.52
N GLY A 164 -5.24 15.13 -12.43
CA GLY A 164 -5.68 16.00 -11.33
C GLY A 164 -6.71 15.38 -10.38
N HIS A 165 -7.17 14.16 -10.66
CA HIS A 165 -8.07 13.42 -9.78
C HIS A 165 -7.30 12.49 -8.85
N HIS A 166 -7.86 12.25 -7.66
CA HIS A 166 -7.26 11.38 -6.65
C HIS A 166 -7.75 9.95 -6.83
N LEU A 167 -6.81 9.01 -6.83
CA LEU A 167 -7.07 7.58 -6.92
C LEU A 167 -6.60 6.88 -5.65
N SER A 168 -7.23 5.74 -5.35
CA SER A 168 -6.78 4.76 -4.36
C SER A 168 -6.60 3.41 -5.04
N VAL A 169 -5.35 3.00 -5.24
CA VAL A 169 -4.97 1.78 -5.95
C VAL A 169 -4.62 0.68 -4.96
N ALA A 170 -5.48 -0.33 -4.85
CA ALA A 170 -5.28 -1.50 -4.00
C ALA A 170 -4.51 -2.60 -4.75
N LEU A 171 -3.41 -3.07 -4.15
CA LEU A 171 -2.62 -4.17 -4.69
C LEU A 171 -3.29 -5.51 -4.32
N VAL A 172 -3.78 -6.24 -5.32
CA VAL A 172 -4.44 -7.54 -5.11
C VAL A 172 -3.45 -8.68 -5.24
N ASP A 173 -2.67 -8.70 -6.31
CA ASP A 173 -1.75 -9.81 -6.59
C ASP A 173 -0.54 -9.35 -7.40
N PHE A 174 0.60 -9.99 -7.18
CA PHE A 174 1.82 -9.76 -7.94
C PHE A 174 1.82 -10.66 -9.18
N LEU A 175 1.89 -10.05 -10.37
CA LEU A 175 1.81 -10.78 -11.63
C LEU A 175 3.17 -11.24 -12.13
N ARG A 176 4.17 -10.35 -12.09
CA ARG A 176 5.55 -10.58 -12.57
C ARG A 176 6.49 -9.43 -12.20
N PRO A 177 7.82 -9.66 -12.16
CA PRO A 177 8.81 -8.57 -12.11
C PRO A 177 8.82 -7.72 -13.38
N GLU A 178 9.55 -6.61 -13.33
CA GLU A 178 9.86 -5.78 -14.50
C GLU A 178 10.64 -6.59 -15.55
N LEU A 179 10.31 -6.38 -16.84
CA LEU A 179 10.91 -7.08 -17.96
C LEU A 179 11.45 -6.06 -18.97
N LYS A 180 12.52 -6.43 -19.67
CA LYS A 180 13.00 -5.72 -20.86
C LYS A 180 12.39 -6.38 -22.09
N PHE A 181 11.99 -5.56 -23.07
CA PHE A 181 11.35 -6.05 -24.29
C PHE A 181 12.16 -5.64 -25.52
N ASP A 182 12.27 -6.56 -26.46
CA ASP A 182 12.90 -6.34 -27.76
C ASP A 182 11.91 -5.69 -28.73
N GLY A 183 11.63 -4.41 -28.47
CA GLY A 183 10.75 -3.59 -29.30
C GLY A 183 9.28 -3.62 -28.89
N LEU A 184 8.51 -2.79 -29.61
CA LEU A 184 7.14 -2.46 -29.25
C LEU A 184 6.13 -3.63 -29.32
N PRO A 185 6.17 -4.53 -30.33
CA PRO A 185 5.22 -5.64 -30.41
C PRO A 185 5.32 -6.61 -29.23
N ALA A 186 6.54 -6.88 -28.75
CA ALA A 186 6.77 -7.74 -27.59
C ALA A 186 6.21 -7.12 -26.30
N LEU A 187 6.39 -5.80 -26.13
CA LEU A 187 5.81 -5.06 -25.00
C LEU A 187 4.27 -5.15 -25.00
N ILE A 188 3.64 -4.85 -26.13
CA ILE A 188 2.16 -4.88 -26.24
C ILE A 188 1.62 -6.29 -25.94
N THR A 189 2.25 -7.32 -26.52
CA THR A 189 1.85 -8.73 -26.28
C THR A 189 1.90 -9.08 -24.80
N GLN A 190 2.93 -8.63 -24.08
CA GLN A 190 3.03 -8.87 -22.64
C GLN A 190 2.01 -8.05 -21.85
N MET A 191 1.74 -6.79 -22.24
CA MET A 191 0.72 -5.96 -21.60
C MET A 191 -0.69 -6.57 -21.75
N ASP A 192 -1.01 -7.11 -22.93
CA ASP A 192 -2.27 -7.83 -23.17
C ASP A 192 -2.39 -9.05 -22.24
N ALA A 193 -1.31 -9.83 -22.11
CA ALA A 193 -1.25 -11.00 -21.24
C ALA A 193 -1.40 -10.63 -19.75
N ASP A 194 -0.75 -9.54 -19.31
CA ASP A 194 -0.86 -9.03 -17.94
C ASP A 194 -2.30 -8.59 -17.63
N CYS A 195 -2.94 -7.87 -18.56
CA CYS A 195 -4.34 -7.45 -18.43
C CYS A 195 -5.30 -8.65 -18.39
N ALA A 196 -5.09 -9.66 -19.23
CA ALA A 196 -5.88 -10.89 -19.22
C ALA A 196 -5.74 -11.63 -17.89
N LYS A 197 -4.52 -11.77 -17.37
CA LYS A 197 -4.25 -12.38 -16.06
C LYS A 197 -4.88 -11.58 -14.92
N ALA A 198 -4.80 -10.24 -14.97
CA ALA A 198 -5.43 -9.37 -13.99
C ALA A 198 -6.95 -9.56 -13.96
N ARG A 199 -7.61 -9.65 -15.13
CA ARG A 199 -9.06 -9.93 -15.20
C ARG A 199 -9.44 -11.24 -14.52
N ILE A 200 -8.69 -12.31 -14.77
CA ILE A 200 -8.96 -13.62 -14.16
C ILE A 200 -8.83 -13.53 -12.63
N ILE A 201 -7.78 -12.89 -12.13
CA ILE A 201 -7.54 -12.73 -10.70
C ILE A 201 -8.62 -11.87 -10.03
N LEU A 202 -9.01 -10.76 -10.67
CA LEU A 202 -9.93 -9.78 -10.10
C LEU A 202 -11.41 -10.19 -10.21
N ALA A 203 -11.72 -11.16 -11.08
CA ALA A 203 -13.04 -11.79 -11.17
C ALA A 203 -13.27 -12.85 -10.09
N ALA A 204 -12.21 -13.33 -9.43
CA ALA A 204 -12.35 -14.23 -8.29
C ALA A 204 -12.95 -13.47 -7.09
N PRO A 205 -13.92 -14.06 -6.36
CA PRO A 205 -14.57 -13.43 -5.21
C PRO A 205 -13.61 -13.13 -4.06
#